data_AF-A0A1D1UPA3-F1
#
_entry.id   AF-A0A1D1UPA3-F1
#
_cell.length_a   1.000
_cell.length_b   1.000
_cell.length_c   1.000
_cell.angle_alpha   90.00
_cell.angle_beta   90.00
_cell.angle_gamma   90.00
#
_symmetry.space_group_name_H-M   'P 1'
#
loop_
_entity.id
_entity.type
_entity.pdbx_description
1 polymer ?
#
loop_
_entity_poly.entity_id
_entity_poly.type
_entity_poly.pdbx_seq_one_letter_code
_entity_poly.pdbx_strand_id
1 'polypeptide(L)'
;MTKELFVEWCEKVFFPQMDGYCLFLVDSWPTFADQKAVEEVKPEELEYEMITIPPKVTGQIQPLDVLRFRMYKGYFRKVSNWIFLNDQPVQVHHRDVILMLHSLIYQQFTSLGAAILESGDERQKAADSAKTTCDPTDLVDTHATWKSDSSMTFQLF
;
A
#
# COMPACT_ATOMS: atom_id res chain seq x y z
N MET A 1 13.30 -14.89 -8.11
CA MET A 1 13.65 -13.67 -8.88
C MET A 1 15.09 -13.82 -9.34
N THR A 2 15.36 -13.86 -10.65
CA THR A 2 16.74 -13.78 -11.16
C THR A 2 17.16 -12.33 -11.33
N LYS A 3 18.43 -12.05 -11.63
CA LYS A 3 18.90 -10.68 -11.86
C LYS A 3 18.28 -10.08 -13.11
N GLU A 4 18.20 -10.87 -14.18
CA GLU A 4 17.65 -10.46 -15.48
C GLU A 4 16.17 -10.08 -15.34
N LEU A 5 15.40 -10.89 -14.59
CA LEU A 5 13.99 -10.58 -14.31
C LEU A 5 13.81 -9.34 -13.44
N PHE A 6 14.76 -9.05 -12.55
CA PHE A 6 14.71 -7.84 -11.74
C PHE A 6 14.97 -6.59 -12.60
N VAL A 7 15.97 -6.64 -13.49
CA VAL A 7 16.24 -5.58 -14.47
C VAL A 7 15.03 -5.34 -15.37
N GLU A 8 14.46 -6.40 -15.93
CA GLU A 8 13.25 -6.31 -16.77
C GLU A 8 12.06 -5.70 -16.00
N TRP A 9 11.90 -6.06 -14.72
CA TRP A 9 10.87 -5.46 -13.88
C TRP A 9 11.13 -3.98 -13.63
N CYS A 10 12.39 -3.58 -13.41
CA CYS A 10 12.75 -2.17 -13.23
C CYS A 10 12.36 -1.34 -14.48
N GLU A 11 12.73 -1.81 -15.66
CA GLU A 11 12.44 -1.15 -16.94
C GLU A 11 10.94 -1.06 -17.23
N LYS A 12 10.21 -2.17 -17.07
CA LYS A 12 8.81 -2.27 -17.50
C LYS A 12 7.80 -1.78 -16.48
N VAL A 13 8.17 -1.78 -15.20
CA VAL A 13 7.23 -1.54 -14.10
C VAL A 13 7.71 -0.43 -13.19
N PHE A 14 8.96 -0.45 -12.72
CA PHE A 14 9.40 0.53 -11.72
C PHE A 14 9.62 1.93 -12.31
N PHE A 15 10.48 2.08 -13.30
CA PHE A 15 10.83 3.40 -13.88
C PHE A 15 9.61 4.14 -14.47
N PRO A 16 8.67 3.48 -15.17
CA PRO A 16 7.47 4.16 -15.66
C PRO A 16 6.54 4.70 -14.56
N GLN A 17 6.74 4.31 -13.30
CA GLN A 17 5.97 4.79 -12.15
C GLN A 17 6.68 5.91 -11.39
N MET A 18 7.92 6.24 -11.75
CA MET A 18 8.68 7.31 -11.11
C MET A 18 8.36 8.66 -11.74
N ASP A 19 8.29 9.69 -10.91
CA ASP A 19 8.17 11.09 -11.33
C ASP A 19 9.31 11.90 -10.67
N GLY A 20 10.50 11.83 -11.27
CA GLY A 20 11.72 12.43 -10.75
C GLY A 20 12.44 11.56 -9.71
N TYR A 21 12.44 12.01 -8.44
CA TYR A 21 13.16 11.35 -7.35
C TYR A 21 12.30 10.31 -6.61
N CYS A 22 12.81 9.08 -6.46
CA CYS A 22 12.14 8.02 -5.71
C CYS A 22 13.03 7.39 -4.65
N LEU A 23 12.47 7.09 -3.48
CA LEU A 23 13.12 6.25 -2.48
C LEU A 23 12.67 4.79 -2.66
N PHE A 24 13.61 3.91 -3.01
CA PHE A 24 13.34 2.50 -3.20
C PHE A 24 13.77 1.67 -1.98
N LEU A 25 12.80 1.29 -1.16
CA LEU A 25 13.02 0.49 0.04
C LEU A 25 12.89 -1.00 -0.27
N VAL A 26 13.99 -1.75 -0.15
CA VAL A 26 14.07 -3.19 -0.47
C VAL A 26 14.47 -4.02 0.74
N ASP A 27 14.16 -5.32 0.74
CA ASP A 27 14.68 -6.23 1.74
C ASP A 27 16.14 -6.64 1.44
N SER A 28 16.78 -7.31 2.38
CA SER A 28 18.20 -7.72 2.26
C SER A 28 18.41 -8.92 1.31
N TRP A 29 17.62 -9.04 0.25
CA TRP A 29 17.77 -10.12 -0.72
C TRP A 29 19.00 -9.89 -1.62
N PRO A 30 19.83 -10.92 -1.88
CA PRO A 30 21.08 -10.75 -2.64
C PRO A 30 20.89 -10.18 -4.05
N THR A 31 19.73 -10.41 -4.68
CA THR A 31 19.40 -9.87 -6.00
C THR A 31 19.41 -8.35 -6.02
N PHE A 32 19.07 -7.70 -4.90
CA PHE A 32 19.07 -6.23 -4.78
C PHE A 32 20.45 -5.65 -4.48
N ALA A 33 21.43 -6.47 -4.09
CA ALA A 33 22.77 -5.98 -3.76
C ALA A 33 23.61 -5.63 -5.01
N ASP A 34 23.23 -6.14 -6.19
CA ASP A 34 23.95 -5.91 -7.44
C ASP A 34 23.23 -4.88 -8.30
N GLN A 35 23.58 -3.62 -8.08
CA GLN A 35 22.86 -2.47 -8.64
C GLN A 35 23.39 -2.02 -10.00
N LYS A 36 24.56 -2.53 -10.41
CA LYS A 36 25.22 -2.14 -11.66
C LYS A 36 24.34 -2.34 -12.87
N ALA A 37 23.69 -3.51 -12.94
CA ALA A 37 22.81 -3.83 -14.07
C ALA A 37 21.54 -2.95 -14.11
N VAL A 38 21.09 -2.43 -12.97
CA VAL A 38 19.93 -1.52 -12.90
C VAL A 38 20.33 -0.10 -13.27
N GLU A 39 21.53 0.33 -12.89
CA GLU A 39 22.08 1.63 -13.26
C GLU A 39 22.28 1.77 -14.78
N GLU A 40 22.68 0.70 -15.47
CA GLU A 40 22.85 0.69 -16.93
C GLU A 40 21.54 0.89 -17.71
N VAL A 41 20.41 0.46 -17.15
CA VAL A 41 19.09 0.54 -17.80
C VAL A 41 18.25 1.73 -17.32
N LYS A 42 18.76 2.47 -16.34
CA LYS A 42 18.06 3.59 -15.72
C LYS A 42 18.07 4.81 -16.67
N PRO A 43 16.91 5.43 -16.96
CA PRO A 43 16.84 6.70 -17.67
C PRO A 43 17.62 7.81 -16.96
N GLU A 44 18.29 8.68 -17.72
CA GLU A 44 19.14 9.76 -17.18
C GLU A 44 18.34 10.79 -16.37
N GLU A 45 17.06 11.01 -16.71
CA GLU A 45 16.21 12.01 -16.06
C GLU A 45 15.67 11.56 -14.69
N LEU A 46 15.78 10.27 -14.37
CA LEU A 46 15.25 9.71 -13.13
C LEU A 46 16.32 9.70 -12.05
N GLU A 47 15.92 9.88 -10.80
CA GLU A 47 16.80 9.71 -9.65
C GLU A 47 16.16 8.76 -8.65
N TYR A 48 16.93 7.82 -8.11
CA TYR A 48 16.44 7.02 -7.00
C TYR A 48 17.54 6.72 -6.01
N GLU A 49 17.17 6.67 -4.75
CA GLU A 49 18.00 6.17 -3.67
C GLU A 49 17.47 4.81 -3.23
N MET A 50 18.34 3.81 -3.12
CA MET A 50 17.94 2.50 -2.61
C MET A 50 18.35 2.35 -1.16
N ILE A 51 17.38 2.04 -0.31
CA ILE A 51 17.61 1.70 1.09
C ILE A 51 17.34 0.21 1.28
N THR A 52 18.35 -0.50 1.78
CA THR A 52 18.23 -1.93 2.10
C THR A 52 17.87 -2.09 3.57
N ILE A 53 16.74 -2.73 3.84
CA ILE A 53 16.31 -3.14 5.18
C ILE A 53 17.30 -4.17 5.72
N PRO A 54 17.75 -4.06 6.99
CA PRO A 54 18.64 -5.05 7.57
C PRO A 54 18.04 -6.46 7.53
N PRO A 55 18.88 -7.50 7.44
CA PRO A 55 18.40 -8.88 7.42
C PRO A 55 17.64 -9.22 8.69
N LYS A 56 16.65 -10.10 8.55
CA LYS A 56 15.81 -10.66 9.65
C LYS A 56 14.84 -9.67 10.30
N VAL A 57 14.79 -8.41 9.88
CA VAL A 57 13.82 -7.42 10.39
C VAL A 57 12.76 -7.01 9.36
N THR A 58 12.76 -7.59 8.16
CA THR A 58 11.78 -7.31 7.10
C THR A 58 10.34 -7.37 7.60
N GLY A 59 9.94 -8.47 8.25
CA GLY A 59 8.57 -8.61 8.78
C GLY A 59 8.20 -7.67 9.93
N GLN A 60 9.16 -6.91 10.47
CA GLN A 60 8.96 -5.95 11.57
C GLN A 60 8.96 -4.50 11.08
N ILE A 61 9.74 -4.17 10.05
CA ILE A 61 9.94 -2.78 9.62
C ILE A 61 9.50 -2.50 8.18
N GLN A 62 9.40 -3.51 7.31
CA GLN A 62 8.99 -3.27 5.93
C GLN A 62 7.52 -2.85 5.91
N PRO A 63 7.18 -1.62 5.47
CA PRO A 63 5.81 -1.11 5.55
C PRO A 63 4.79 -2.00 4.85
N LEU A 64 5.18 -2.56 3.70
CA LEU A 64 4.34 -3.47 2.92
C LEU A 64 4.01 -4.76 3.69
N ASP A 65 4.98 -5.31 4.41
CA ASP A 65 4.84 -6.57 5.14
C ASP A 65 4.08 -6.37 6.46
N VAL A 66 4.37 -5.28 7.19
CA VAL A 66 3.77 -4.95 8.49
C VAL A 66 2.31 -4.51 8.36
N LEU A 67 2.01 -3.72 7.32
CA LEU A 67 0.68 -3.15 7.11
C LEU A 67 -0.14 -4.04 6.17
N ARG A 68 0.07 -3.87 4.86
CA ARG A 68 -0.82 -4.41 3.82
C ARG A 68 -0.80 -5.94 3.77
N PHE A 69 0.38 -6.56 3.67
CA PHE A 69 0.47 -8.01 3.59
C PHE A 69 0.10 -8.71 4.89
N ARG A 70 0.29 -8.08 6.05
CA ARG A 70 -0.19 -8.63 7.32
C ARG A 70 -1.71 -8.80 7.31
N MET A 71 -2.44 -7.77 6.87
CA MET A 71 -3.90 -7.85 6.74
C MET A 71 -4.32 -8.89 5.72
N TYR A 72 -3.66 -8.91 4.56
CA TYR A 72 -3.90 -9.87 3.49
C TYR A 72 -3.72 -11.33 3.93
N LYS A 73 -2.54 -11.66 4.49
CA LYS A 73 -2.19 -12.99 5.01
C LYS A 73 -3.13 -13.38 6.17
N GLY A 74 -3.51 -12.42 7.01
CA GLY A 74 -4.46 -12.62 8.10
C GLY A 74 -5.86 -13.01 7.61
N TYR A 75 -6.37 -12.35 6.57
CA TYR A 75 -7.66 -12.69 5.97
C TYR A 75 -7.62 -14.08 5.32
N PHE A 76 -6.59 -14.36 4.52
CA PHE A 76 -6.38 -15.68 3.91
C PHE A 76 -6.41 -16.77 4.99
N ARG A 77 -5.65 -16.60 6.08
CA ARG A 77 -5.61 -17.56 7.18
C ARG A 77 -6.97 -17.72 7.87
N LYS A 78 -7.74 -16.65 8.06
CA LYS A 78 -9.08 -16.73 8.66
C LYS A 78 -10.03 -17.57 7.82
N VAL A 79 -10.10 -17.33 6.51
CA VAL A 79 -10.96 -18.09 5.60
C VAL A 79 -10.53 -19.55 5.55
N SER A 80 -9.23 -19.81 5.38
CA SER A 80 -8.71 -21.18 5.37
C SER A 80 -8.98 -21.91 6.67
N ASN A 81 -8.74 -21.28 7.83
CA ASN A 81 -9.05 -21.88 9.13
C ASN A 81 -10.54 -22.18 9.29
N TRP A 82 -11.42 -21.28 8.83
CA TRP A 82 -12.85 -21.50 8.88
C TRP A 82 -13.28 -22.71 8.03
N ILE A 83 -12.71 -22.87 6.83
CA ILE A 83 -12.94 -24.04 5.98
C ILE A 83 -12.55 -25.34 6.70
N PHE A 84 -11.37 -25.37 7.31
CA PHE A 84 -10.89 -26.54 8.06
C PHE A 84 -11.73 -26.84 9.31
N LEU A 85 -12.12 -25.82 10.07
CA LEU A 85 -12.90 -25.98 11.31
C LEU A 85 -14.33 -26.47 11.06
N ASN A 86 -14.91 -26.14 9.90
CA ASN A 86 -16.27 -26.51 9.54
C ASN A 86 -16.32 -27.70 8.56
N ASP A 87 -15.21 -28.42 8.39
CA ASP A 87 -15.08 -29.61 7.52
C ASP A 87 -15.73 -29.42 6.14
N GLN A 88 -15.51 -28.24 5.54
CA GLN A 88 -16.09 -27.92 4.24
C GLN A 88 -15.42 -28.75 3.15
N PRO A 89 -16.15 -29.21 2.12
CA PRO A 89 -15.61 -30.05 1.04
C PRO A 89 -14.77 -29.25 0.03
N VAL A 90 -13.89 -28.37 0.52
CA VAL A 90 -13.04 -27.48 -0.27
C VAL A 90 -11.58 -27.80 0.04
N GLN A 91 -10.84 -28.20 -0.99
CA GLN A 91 -9.42 -28.47 -0.86
C GLN A 91 -8.61 -27.18 -0.98
N VAL A 92 -8.35 -26.52 0.14
CA VAL A 92 -7.64 -25.22 0.22
C VAL A 92 -6.26 -25.26 -0.42
N HIS A 93 -5.64 -26.45 -0.53
CA HIS A 93 -4.31 -26.63 -1.13
C HIS A 93 -4.31 -26.68 -2.66
N HIS A 94 -5.47 -26.81 -3.31
CA HIS A 94 -5.54 -26.78 -4.76
C HIS A 94 -5.25 -25.38 -5.30
N ARG A 95 -4.44 -25.32 -6.35
CA ARG A 95 -4.02 -24.07 -7.00
C ARG A 95 -5.21 -23.17 -7.35
N ASP A 96 -6.28 -23.73 -7.90
CA ASP A 96 -7.44 -22.93 -8.35
C ASP A 96 -8.18 -22.30 -7.17
N VAL A 97 -8.28 -23.02 -6.05
CA VAL A 97 -8.87 -22.50 -4.81
C VAL A 97 -8.00 -21.40 -4.22
N ILE A 98 -6.68 -21.58 -4.23
CA ILE A 98 -5.72 -20.56 -3.79
C ILE A 98 -5.87 -19.29 -4.64
N LEU A 99 -5.93 -19.42 -5.97
CA LEU A 99 -6.13 -18.29 -6.89
C LEU A 99 -7.47 -17.59 -6.68
N MET A 100 -8.54 -18.37 -6.48
CA MET A 100 -9.86 -17.83 -6.18
C MET A 100 -9.86 -17.05 -4.86
N LEU A 101 -9.20 -17.57 -3.82
CA LEU A 101 -9.07 -16.89 -2.54
C LEU A 101 -8.24 -15.62 -2.67
N HIS A 102 -7.13 -15.64 -3.44
CA HIS A 102 -6.38 -14.43 -3.74
C HIS A 102 -7.23 -13.36 -4.44
N SER A 103 -8.07 -13.78 -5.39
CA SER A 103 -8.97 -12.91 -6.16
C SER A 103 -10.04 -12.28 -5.26
N LEU A 104 -10.67 -13.09 -4.40
CA LEU A 104 -11.67 -12.63 -3.43
C LEU A 104 -11.07 -11.62 -2.45
N ILE A 105 -9.88 -11.90 -1.91
CA ILE A 105 -9.19 -10.98 -1.00
C ILE A 105 -8.85 -9.67 -1.72
N TYR A 106 -8.32 -9.76 -2.95
CA TYR A 106 -7.99 -8.58 -3.76
C TYR A 106 -9.23 -7.70 -3.98
N GLN A 107 -10.36 -8.28 -4.38
CA GLN A 107 -11.61 -7.56 -4.56
C GLN A 107 -12.05 -6.87 -3.27
N GLN A 108 -11.96 -7.56 -2.11
CA GLN A 108 -12.37 -7.01 -0.82
C GLN A 108 -11.53 -5.81 -0.38
N PHE A 109 -10.22 -5.81 -0.65
CA PHE A 109 -9.35 -4.69 -0.31
C PHE A 109 -9.43 -3.55 -1.34
N THR A 110 -9.81 -3.85 -2.59
CA THR A 110 -9.94 -2.84 -3.65
C THR A 110 -11.28 -2.12 -3.59
N SER A 111 -12.37 -2.81 -3.24
CA SER A 111 -13.67 -2.18 -3.01
C SER A 111 -13.64 -1.20 -1.84
N LEU A 112 -12.85 -1.50 -0.79
CA LEU A 112 -12.61 -0.60 0.33
C LEU A 112 -11.64 0.55 -0.03
N GLY A 113 -10.61 0.26 -0.83
CA GLY A 113 -9.63 1.26 -1.28
C GLY A 113 -10.23 2.33 -2.19
N ALA A 114 -11.15 1.96 -3.08
CA ALA A 114 -11.88 2.92 -3.92
C ALA A 114 -12.69 3.91 -3.07
N ALA A 115 -13.44 3.42 -2.08
CA ALA A 115 -14.21 4.27 -1.18
C ALA A 115 -13.34 5.22 -0.31
N ILE A 116 -12.14 4.80 0.07
CA ILE A 116 -11.21 5.63 0.86
C ILE A 116 -10.51 6.69 -0.02
N LEU A 117 -10.17 6.37 -1.27
CA LEU A 117 -9.56 7.33 -2.19
C LEU A 117 -10.57 8.38 -2.67
N GLU A 118 -11.82 7.99 -2.92
CA GLU A 118 -12.92 8.92 -3.22
C GLU A 118 -13.14 9.90 -2.06
N SER A 119 -13.18 9.40 -0.82
CA SER A 119 -13.32 10.27 0.35
C SER A 119 -12.06 11.11 0.67
N GLY A 120 -10.87 10.67 0.26
CA GLY A 120 -9.63 11.44 0.35
C GLY A 120 -9.57 12.58 -0.66
N ASP A 121 -9.98 12.33 -1.91
CA ASP A 121 -10.05 13.34 -2.99
C ASP A 121 -11.14 14.39 -2.68
N GLU A 122 -12.27 13.99 -2.11
CA GLU A 122 -13.30 14.92 -1.62
C GLU A 122 -12.80 15.81 -0.46
N ARG A 123 -12.03 15.25 0.48
CA ARG A 123 -11.40 16.03 1.57
C ARG A 123 -10.33 16.99 1.05
N GLN A 124 -9.56 16.59 0.04
CA GLN A 124 -8.55 17.44 -0.57
C GLN A 124 -9.19 18.59 -1.35
N LYS A 125 -10.23 18.30 -2.15
CA LYS A 125 -11.05 19.32 -2.83
C LYS A 125 -11.72 20.29 -1.85
N ALA A 126 -12.20 19.81 -0.70
CA ALA A 126 -12.73 20.67 0.35
C ALA A 126 -11.66 21.56 0.99
N ALA A 127 -10.45 21.03 1.23
CA ALA A 127 -9.34 21.80 1.78
C ALA A 127 -8.81 22.88 0.81
N ASP A 128 -8.83 22.61 -0.49
CA ASP A 128 -8.38 23.57 -1.51
C ASP A 128 -9.47 24.63 -1.82
N SER A 129 -10.75 24.26 -1.72
CA SER A 129 -11.87 25.22 -1.76
C SER A 129 -11.89 26.15 -0.55
N ALA A 130 -11.55 25.65 0.65
CA ALA A 130 -11.42 26.46 1.86
C ALA A 130 -10.24 27.46 1.81
N LYS A 131 -9.18 27.14 1.05
CA LYS A 131 -8.05 28.07 0.84
C LYS A 131 -8.37 29.21 -0.15
N THR A 132 -9.35 29.02 -1.03
CA THR A 132 -9.73 30.04 -2.03
C THR A 132 -10.71 31.08 -1.47
N THR A 133 -11.28 30.84 -0.27
CA THR A 133 -12.28 31.71 0.36
C THR A 133 -11.77 32.55 1.52
N CYS A 134 -10.50 32.40 1.93
CA CYS A 134 -9.89 33.28 2.94
C CYS A 134 -9.04 34.36 2.27
N ASP A 135 -9.64 35.54 2.09
CA ASP A 135 -8.91 36.79 1.84
C ASP A 135 -8.03 37.10 3.09
N PRO A 136 -6.73 37.43 2.94
CA PRO A 136 -5.83 37.66 4.08
C PRO A 136 -6.17 38.84 5.01
N THR A 137 -7.30 39.52 4.83
CA THR A 137 -7.64 40.75 5.58
C THR A 137 -8.62 40.60 6.75
N ASP A 138 -9.22 39.43 6.98
CA ASP A 138 -10.19 39.22 8.09
C ASP A 138 -9.62 38.47 9.31
N LEU A 139 -8.32 38.61 9.58
CA LEU A 139 -7.71 38.12 10.82
C LEU A 139 -7.83 39.16 11.94
N VAL A 140 -9.06 39.42 12.40
CA VAL A 140 -9.31 40.02 13.71
C VAL A 140 -10.47 39.30 14.39
N ASP A 141 -10.13 38.66 15.51
CA ASP A 141 -10.99 38.22 16.59
C ASP A 141 -12.10 37.21 16.29
N THR A 142 -11.87 35.95 16.70
CA THR A 142 -12.83 35.23 17.55
C THR A 142 -12.18 34.01 18.21
N HIS A 143 -12.04 34.08 19.54
CA HIS A 143 -11.83 32.92 20.40
C HIS A 143 -13.04 31.97 20.23
N ALA A 144 -12.85 30.80 19.63
CA ALA A 144 -13.86 29.75 19.59
C ALA A 144 -13.30 28.43 20.12
N THR A 145 -13.85 28.04 21.27
CA THR A 145 -13.64 26.80 22.02
C THR A 145 -13.85 25.55 21.19
N TRP A 146 -12.86 24.65 21.18
CA TRP A 146 -12.99 23.28 20.70
C TRP A 146 -13.92 22.47 21.62
N LYS A 147 -15.08 22.05 21.11
CA LYS A 147 -15.84 20.93 21.68
C LYS A 147 -15.53 19.66 20.89
N SER A 148 -14.98 18.66 21.56
CA SER A 148 -14.82 17.31 21.03
C SER A 148 -16.14 16.55 21.20
N ASP A 149 -16.91 16.37 20.13
CA ASP A 149 -17.99 15.38 20.12
C ASP A 149 -17.47 14.05 19.57
N SER A 150 -17.35 13.09 20.47
CA SER A 150 -17.05 11.69 20.18
C SER A 150 -18.36 10.92 20.09
N SER A 151 -18.85 10.66 18.89
CA SER A 151 -19.77 9.54 18.66
C SER A 151 -19.76 9.13 17.20
N MET A 152 -19.05 8.04 16.88
CA MET A 152 -19.18 7.36 15.60
C MET A 152 -19.44 5.89 15.88
N THR A 153 -20.72 5.54 15.92
CA THR A 153 -21.23 4.17 16.10
C THR A 153 -21.21 3.49 14.72
N PHE A 154 -20.37 2.48 14.54
CA PHE A 154 -20.42 1.62 13.35
C PHE A 154 -21.34 0.43 13.61
N GLN A 155 -22.47 0.37 12.90
CA GLN A 155 -23.27 -0.86 12.76
C GLN A 155 -22.71 -1.66 11.57
N LEU A 156 -22.28 -2.89 11.87
CA LEU A 156 -21.88 -3.90 10.90
C LEU A 156 -23.13 -4.60 10.33
N PHE A 157 -23.20 -4.73 9.01
CA PHE A 157 -23.86 -5.83 8.32
C PHE A 157 -22.80 -6.60 7.53
#